data_AF-A0AA97EUW0-F1
#
_entry.id   AF-A0AA97EUW0-F1
#
_cell.length_a   1.000
_cell.length_b   1.000
_cell.length_c   1.000
_cell.angle_alpha   90.00
_cell.angle_beta   90.00
_cell.angle_gamma   90.00
#
_symmetry.space_group_name_H-M   'P 1'
#
loop_
_entity.id
_entity.type
_entity.pdbx_description
1 polymer ?
#
loop_
_entity_poly.entity_id
_entity_poly.type
_entity_poly.pdbx_seq_one_letter_code
_entity_poly.pdbx_strand_id
1 'polypeptide(L)' 'MLVRILADQQTWRAGLWLKIATKYTNRTDSLCCHAAKENRQTSATCEYVECDFSENADLSALGNILALGYAVLSMAG' A
#
# COMPACT_ATOMS: atom_id res chain seq x y z
N MET A 1 -12.88 -7.60 -13.32
CA MET A 1 -14.14 -6.83 -13.45
C MET A 1 -14.08 -5.52 -12.68
N LEU A 2 -13.88 -5.55 -11.34
CA LEU A 2 -13.84 -4.34 -10.49
C LEU A 2 -12.83 -3.27 -10.93
N VAL A 3 -11.59 -3.67 -11.21
CA VAL A 3 -10.50 -2.75 -11.60
C VAL A 3 -10.84 -1.94 -12.86
N ARG A 4 -11.57 -2.55 -13.81
CA ARG A 4 -12.00 -1.89 -15.05
C ARG A 4 -13.04 -0.80 -14.74
N ILE A 5 -14.04 -1.13 -13.94
CA ILE A 5 -15.09 -0.19 -13.52
C ILE A 5 -14.47 1.02 -12.82
N LEU A 6 -13.50 0.80 -11.92
CA LEU A 6 -12.80 1.87 -11.23
C LEU A 6 -11.96 2.75 -12.17
N ALA A 7 -11.24 2.14 -13.12
CA ALA A 7 -10.46 2.88 -14.12
C ALA A 7 -11.35 3.74 -15.02
N ASP A 8 -12.47 3.18 -15.48
CA ASP A 8 -13.47 3.89 -16.27
C ASP A 8 -14.00 5.08 -15.45
N GLN A 9 -14.45 4.86 -14.21
CA GLN A 9 -14.95 5.92 -13.33
C GLN A 9 -13.94 7.06 -13.08
N GLN A 10 -12.66 6.74 -12.91
CA GLN A 10 -11.63 7.77 -12.78
C GLN A 10 -11.50 8.59 -14.08
N THR A 11 -11.54 7.93 -15.24
CA THR A 11 -11.49 8.58 -16.55
C THR A 11 -12.67 9.56 -16.72
N TRP A 12 -13.89 9.14 -16.37
CA TRP A 12 -15.10 9.99 -16.43
C TRP A 12 -14.99 11.24 -15.54
N ARG A 13 -14.22 11.17 -14.45
CA ARG A 13 -13.99 12.27 -13.51
C ARG A 13 -12.77 13.12 -13.82
N ALA A 14 -12.11 12.87 -14.97
CA ALA A 14 -10.79 13.43 -15.28
C ALA A 14 -9.75 13.16 -14.18
N GLY A 15 -9.90 12.05 -13.46
CA GLY A 15 -9.01 11.60 -12.40
C GLY A 15 -7.84 10.77 -12.93
N LEU A 16 -6.76 10.73 -12.15
CA LEU A 16 -5.60 9.90 -12.44
C LEU A 16 -5.84 8.47 -11.94
N TRP A 17 -5.52 7.49 -12.79
CA TRP A 17 -5.53 6.09 -12.42
C TRP A 17 -4.15 5.49 -12.67
N LEU A 18 -3.54 4.94 -11.61
CA LEU A 18 -2.19 4.42 -11.64
C LEU A 18 -2.18 2.97 -11.18
N LYS A 19 -1.55 2.10 -11.99
CA LYS A 19 -1.20 0.74 -11.59
C LYS A 19 0.20 0.75 -11.00
N ILE A 20 0.33 0.24 -9.78
CA ILE A 20 1.62 0.04 -9.11
C ILE A 20 1.86 -1.43 -8.82
N ALA A 21 3.14 -1.84 -8.82
CA ALA A 21 3.54 -3.16 -8.40
C ALA A 21 3.50 -3.26 -6.87
N THR A 22 2.74 -4.20 -6.33
CA THR A 22 2.46 -4.31 -4.88
C THR A 22 3.19 -5.46 -4.20
N LYS A 23 4.34 -5.89 -4.74
CA LYS A 23 5.07 -7.02 -4.16
C LYS A 23 5.60 -6.62 -2.78
N TYR A 24 5.24 -7.38 -1.74
CA TYR A 24 5.66 -7.18 -0.34
C TYR A 24 5.13 -5.92 0.37
N THR A 25 4.12 -5.24 -0.18
CA THR A 25 3.47 -4.07 0.47
C THR A 25 2.73 -4.42 1.76
N ASN A 26 2.57 -5.70 2.09
CA ASN A 26 1.90 -6.13 3.32
C ASN A 26 2.84 -6.53 4.46
N ARG A 27 4.16 -6.36 4.26
CA ARG A 27 5.20 -6.65 5.27
C ARG A 27 6.17 -5.50 5.48
N THR A 28 6.13 -4.51 4.60
CA THR A 28 6.99 -3.33 4.68
C THR A 28 6.32 -2.33 5.60
N ASP A 29 7.02 -1.89 6.63
CA ASP A 29 6.60 -0.78 7.47
C ASP A 29 6.86 0.54 6.74
N SER A 30 5.90 1.46 6.71
CA SER A 30 6.08 2.79 6.09
C SER A 30 6.72 3.84 7.02
N LEU A 31 6.68 3.60 8.32
CA LEU A 31 7.28 4.39 9.40
C LEU A 31 8.78 4.09 9.55
N CYS A 32 9.16 2.81 9.58
CA CYS A 32 10.56 2.39 9.79
C CYS A 32 11.22 1.72 8.56
N CYS A 33 10.50 1.55 7.45
CA CYS A 33 11.00 0.93 6.21
C CYS A 33 11.47 -0.53 6.38
N HIS A 34 11.11 -1.19 7.48
CA HIS A 34 11.50 -2.56 7.76
C HIS A 34 10.55 -3.57 7.11
N ALA A 35 11.10 -4.60 6.49
CA ALA A 35 10.34 -5.73 5.96
C ALA A 35 10.74 -7.03 6.67
N ALA A 36 9.92 -7.44 7.64
CA ALA A 36 10.07 -8.72 8.33
C ALA A 36 8.94 -9.69 7.94
N LYS A 37 9.21 -10.99 8.02
CA LYS A 37 8.20 -12.04 7.80
C LYS A 37 7.17 -12.03 8.93
N GLU A 38 7.64 -11.64 10.10
CA GLU A 38 6.94 -11.55 11.37
C GLU A 38 5.96 -10.37 11.40
N ASN A 39 6.09 -9.40 10.49
CA ASN A 39 5.28 -8.18 10.47
C ASN A 39 3.78 -8.41 10.19
N ARG A 40 3.42 -9.56 9.61
CA ARG A 40 2.02 -9.93 9.31
C ARG A 40 1.76 -11.40 9.63
N GLN A 41 1.55 -11.68 10.91
CA GLN A 41 1.25 -13.04 11.39
C GLN A 41 -0.22 -13.40 11.23
N THR A 42 -1.12 -12.41 11.29
CA THR A 42 -2.56 -12.63 11.14
C THR A 42 -3.13 -11.87 9.95
N SER A 43 -4.32 -12.25 9.50
CA SER A 43 -5.01 -11.55 8.42
C SER A 43 -5.55 -10.17 8.85
N ALA A 44 -5.72 -9.93 10.16
CA ALA A 44 -6.38 -8.74 10.69
C ALA A 44 -5.41 -7.68 11.22
N THR A 45 -4.25 -8.10 11.73
CA THR A 45 -3.26 -7.22 12.37
C THR A 45 -1.88 -7.36 11.72
N CYS A 46 -1.19 -6.24 11.59
CA CYS A 46 0.23 -6.17 11.37
C CYS A 46 0.91 -5.76 12.69
N GLU A 47 2.03 -6.41 13.01
CA GLU A 47 2.82 -6.17 14.23
C GLU A 47 4.27 -5.95 13.81
N TYR A 48 4.69 -4.70 13.76
CA TYR A 48 6.00 -4.33 13.25
C TYR A 48 7.04 -4.41 14.36
N VAL A 49 7.89 -5.43 14.25
CA VAL A 49 8.80 -5.85 15.33
C VAL A 49 9.92 -4.85 15.63
N GLU A 50 10.29 -3.98 14.67
CA GLU A 50 11.40 -3.03 14.85
C GLU A 50 10.96 -1.70 15.51
N CYS A 51 9.71 -1.27 15.26
CA CYS A 51 9.18 0.01 15.73
C CYS A 51 8.12 -0.12 16.84
N ASP A 52 7.84 -1.36 17.28
CA ASP A 52 6.85 -1.69 18.31
C ASP A 52 5.47 -1.07 18.01
N PHE A 53 5.05 -1.19 16.75
CA PHE A 53 3.81 -0.62 16.25
C PHE A 53 2.86 -1.73 15.78
N SER A 54 1.58 -1.58 16.09
CA SER A 54 0.53 -2.48 15.60
C SER A 54 -0.61 -1.71 14.97
N GLU A 55 -1.10 -2.20 13.84
CA GLU A 55 -2.20 -1.62 13.10
C GLU A 55 -3.06 -2.71 12.45
N ASN A 56 -4.28 -2.34 12.07
CA ASN A 56 -5.06 -3.15 11.15
C ASN A 56 -4.30 -3.40 9.84
N ALA A 57 -4.30 -4.66 9.39
CA ALA A 57 -3.51 -5.10 8.24
C ALA A 57 -3.96 -4.50 6.90
N ASP A 58 -5.24 -4.11 6.78
CA ASP A 58 -5.76 -3.45 5.58
C ASP A 58 -5.39 -1.97 5.55
N LEU A 59 -5.41 -1.29 6.71
CA LEU A 59 -4.92 0.10 6.83
C LEU A 59 -3.43 0.18 6.50
N SER A 60 -2.63 -0.71 7.07
CA SER A 60 -1.21 -0.87 6.74
C SER A 60 -0.99 -1.08 5.24
N ALA A 61 -1.73 -2.00 4.63
CA ALA A 61 -1.61 -2.26 3.19
C ALA A 61 -2.00 -1.04 2.34
N LEU A 62 -3.07 -0.32 2.70
CA LEU A 62 -3.50 0.90 2.01
C LEU A 62 -2.45 2.01 2.12
N GLY A 63 -1.88 2.23 3.31
CA GLY A 63 -0.80 3.20 3.54
C GLY A 63 0.42 2.91 2.67
N ASN A 64 0.83 1.65 2.59
CA ASN A 64 1.97 1.24 1.76
C ASN A 64 1.70 1.40 0.26
N ILE A 65 0.48 1.08 -0.20
CA ILE A 65 0.06 1.31 -1.60
C ILE A 65 0.08 2.81 -1.92
N LEU A 66 -0.40 3.66 -1.02
CA LEU A 66 -0.39 5.11 -1.20
C LEU A 66 1.05 5.66 -1.29
N ALA A 67 1.94 5.25 -0.38
CA ALA A 67 3.34 5.67 -0.38
C ALA A 67 4.06 5.31 -1.69
N LEU A 68 3.87 4.07 -2.19
CA LEU A 68 4.40 3.66 -3.49
C LEU A 68 3.84 4.47 -4.65
N GLY A 69 2.54 4.80 -4.62
CA GLY A 69 1.92 5.66 -5.62
C GLY A 69 2.59 7.03 -5.70
N TYR A 70 2.82 7.66 -4.54
CA TYR A 70 3.55 8.94 -4.48
C TYR A 70 5.01 8.82 -4.96
N ALA A 71 5.70 7.73 -4.60
CA ALA A 71 7.07 7.50 -5.08
C ALA A 71 7.12 7.43 -6.62
N VAL A 72 6.19 6.69 -7.25
CA VAL A 72 6.11 6.62 -8.72
C VAL A 72 5.81 7.99 -9.34
N LEU A 73 4.88 8.75 -8.76
CA LEU A 73 4.51 10.07 -9.30
C LEU A 73 5.61 11.12 -9.14
N SER A 74 6.38 11.07 -8.05
CA SER A 74 7.49 12.01 -7.81
C SER A 74 8.70 11.72 -8.70
N MET A 75 8.95 10.46 -9.07
CA MET A 75 10.04 10.08 -9.97
C MET A 75 9.74 10.32 -11.46
N ALA A 76 8.47 10.51 -11.82
CA ALA A 76 8.04 10.76 -13.20
C ALA A 76 8.07 12.25 -13.60
N GLY A 77 8.62 13.12 -12.73
CA GLY A 77 8.80 14.56 -12.96
C GLY A 77 10.16 14.91 -13.55
#